data_AF-A0A6C0AS37-F1
#
_entry.id   AF-A0A6C0AS37-F1
#
_cell.length_a   1.000
_cell.length_b   1.000
_cell.length_c   1.000
_cell.angle_alpha   90.00
_cell.angle_beta   90.00
_cell.angle_gamma   90.00
#
_symmetry.space_group_name_H-M   'P 1'
#
loop_
_entity.id
_entity.type
_entity.pdbx_description
1 polymer ?
#
loop_
_entity_poly.entity_id
_entity_poly.type
_entity_poly.pdbx_seq_one_letter_code
_entity_poly.pdbx_strand_id
1 'polypeptide(L)'
;MSEISDVSDFSETEVNSTPRIHTITEQDLTLLKHKIHDITKTYGEYTSIYVSIGGKMNETTVQFPDIKSNTKHRSNCLTQMVPAFMQTQSLNEHPLCIILDQFNNQVNLEQNIRLLKSINDVNMDICLFHYYCNRQKLTDLMSYIINLAKNHSIPPQKLMICNFVKFLGCPNMLETASEQNIPEVVQKCLNPTPYSECFYEWFGYRFYLYNFIYNYKKYGQNYFMYRDTIKELESNILKRYADPCMVTIIQDNITSKFWDNVFDLSNPSNDSSKLAVSLKEFLVDNGQLVVTV
;
A
#
# COMPACT_ATOMS: atom_id res chain seq x y z
N MET A 1 50.00 21.15 -39.85
CA MET A 1 50.28 20.68 -38.48
C MET A 1 49.40 21.50 -37.56
N SER A 2 48.37 21.00 -36.90
CA SER A 2 47.91 19.63 -36.62
C SER A 2 46.42 19.71 -36.27
N GLU A 3 45.65 18.73 -36.74
CA GLU A 3 44.28 18.41 -36.31
C GLU A 3 44.22 18.04 -34.82
N ILE A 4 43.12 18.41 -34.16
CA ILE A 4 42.45 17.69 -33.05
C ILE A 4 40.97 18.17 -33.13
N SER A 5 40.09 17.52 -33.90
CA SER A 5 39.30 16.31 -33.64
C SER A 5 38.23 16.46 -32.56
N ASP A 6 36.97 16.34 -33.03
CA ASP A 6 35.73 16.14 -32.30
C ASP A 6 35.82 15.25 -31.06
N VAL A 7 35.12 15.62 -29.99
CA VAL A 7 34.62 14.67 -28.98
C VAL A 7 33.21 15.06 -28.51
N SER A 8 32.26 14.36 -29.14
CA SER A 8 31.00 13.80 -28.61
C SER A 8 29.92 14.72 -28.01
N ASP A 9 28.85 14.87 -28.80
CA ASP A 9 27.47 14.66 -28.37
C ASP A 9 27.36 13.67 -27.20
N PHE A 10 27.05 14.21 -26.01
CA PHE A 10 26.33 13.46 -25.00
C PHE A 10 24.84 13.72 -25.24
N SER A 11 24.25 12.95 -26.16
CA SER A 11 22.83 12.64 -26.05
C SER A 11 22.68 11.75 -24.81
N GLU A 12 22.50 12.36 -23.64
CA GLU A 12 21.84 11.69 -22.53
C GLU A 12 20.44 11.35 -23.01
N THR A 13 20.29 10.15 -23.55
CA THR A 13 18.99 9.48 -23.56
C THR A 13 18.57 9.37 -22.10
N GLU A 14 17.72 10.29 -21.63
CA GLU A 14 16.93 10.11 -20.42
C GLU A 14 16.24 8.75 -20.56
N VAL A 15 16.84 7.71 -19.99
CA VAL A 15 16.17 6.44 -19.79
C VAL A 15 15.07 6.78 -18.81
N ASN A 16 13.85 6.98 -19.32
CA ASN A 16 12.68 7.30 -18.52
C ASN A 16 12.63 6.35 -17.33
N SER A 17 12.99 6.87 -16.16
CA SER A 17 13.24 6.09 -14.95
C SER A 17 11.95 5.75 -14.20
N THR A 18 10.82 5.86 -14.90
CA THR A 18 9.47 5.81 -14.37
C THR A 18 8.88 4.41 -14.47
N PRO A 19 7.96 4.03 -13.57
CA PRO A 19 7.27 2.75 -13.65
C PRO A 19 6.44 2.61 -14.91
N ARG A 20 6.19 1.35 -15.28
CA ARG A 20 5.29 0.98 -16.38
C ARG A 20 3.85 1.04 -15.88
N ILE A 21 3.14 2.08 -16.29
CA ILE A 21 1.75 2.32 -15.86
C ILE A 21 0.78 1.78 -16.91
N HIS A 22 -0.11 0.90 -16.49
CA HIS A 22 -1.13 0.24 -17.31
C HIS A 22 -2.52 0.63 -16.82
N THR A 23 -3.34 1.21 -17.70
CA THR A 23 -4.72 1.60 -17.38
C THR A 23 -5.71 0.59 -17.96
N ILE A 24 -6.59 0.06 -17.12
CA ILE A 24 -7.69 -0.81 -17.50
C ILE A 24 -8.98 -0.07 -17.12
N THR A 25 -9.59 0.62 -18.09
CA THR A 25 -10.74 1.51 -17.87
C THR A 25 -12.09 0.81 -17.91
N GLU A 26 -12.14 -0.41 -18.44
CA GLU A 26 -13.35 -1.24 -18.45
C GLU A 26 -13.40 -2.10 -17.19
N GLN A 27 -14.58 -2.30 -16.60
CA GLN A 27 -14.77 -3.12 -15.40
C GLN A 27 -14.73 -4.63 -15.70
N ASP A 28 -13.76 -5.08 -16.51
CA ASP A 28 -13.58 -6.46 -16.93
C ASP A 28 -12.27 -7.03 -16.39
N LEU A 29 -12.41 -8.03 -15.51
CA LEU A 29 -11.28 -8.74 -14.91
C LEU A 29 -10.46 -9.52 -15.97
N THR A 30 -11.06 -9.89 -17.10
CA THR A 30 -10.39 -10.58 -18.20
C THR A 30 -9.33 -9.69 -18.84
N LEU A 31 -9.60 -8.39 -18.97
CA LEU A 31 -8.63 -7.43 -19.51
C LEU A 31 -7.44 -7.26 -18.58
N LEU A 32 -7.67 -7.19 -17.26
CA LEU A 32 -6.58 -7.18 -16.28
C LEU A 32 -5.73 -8.45 -16.40
N LYS A 33 -6.36 -9.63 -16.48
CA LYS A 33 -5.68 -10.92 -16.64
C LYS A 33 -4.80 -10.96 -17.89
N HIS A 34 -5.35 -10.57 -19.04
CA HIS A 34 -4.59 -10.51 -20.29
C HIS A 34 -3.44 -9.52 -20.19
N LYS A 35 -3.67 -8.33 -19.63
CA LYS A 35 -2.62 -7.32 -19.48
C LYS A 35 -1.46 -7.84 -18.65
N ILE A 36 -1.74 -8.41 -17.48
CA ILE A 36 -0.71 -8.98 -16.60
C ILE A 36 0.02 -10.13 -17.29
N HIS A 37 -0.70 -11.02 -17.99
CA HIS A 37 -0.09 -12.11 -18.75
C HIS A 37 0.87 -11.63 -19.84
N ASP A 38 0.49 -10.58 -20.59
CA ASP A 38 1.34 -9.99 -21.63
C ASP A 38 2.60 -9.35 -21.04
N ILE A 39 2.47 -8.69 -19.88
CA ILE A 39 3.61 -8.12 -19.15
C ILE A 39 4.54 -9.25 -18.69
N THR A 40 4.00 -10.30 -18.06
CA THR A 40 4.78 -11.47 -17.60
C THR A 40 5.55 -12.12 -18.74
N LYS A 41 4.94 -12.25 -19.93
CA LYS A 41 5.64 -12.78 -21.12
C LYS A 41 6.79 -11.91 -21.59
N THR A 42 6.69 -10.60 -21.40
CA THR A 42 7.66 -9.62 -21.91
C THR A 42 8.80 -9.40 -20.92
N TYR A 43 8.49 -9.30 -19.63
CA TYR A 43 9.42 -8.87 -18.59
C TYR A 43 9.73 -9.95 -17.54
N GLY A 44 9.06 -11.10 -17.61
CA GLY A 44 9.27 -12.23 -16.71
C GLY A 44 8.33 -12.23 -15.51
N GLU A 45 8.59 -13.16 -14.59
CA GLU A 45 7.78 -13.38 -13.40
C GLU A 45 7.91 -12.21 -12.40
N TYR A 46 6.83 -11.91 -11.68
CA TYR A 46 6.88 -10.92 -10.59
C TYR A 46 7.54 -11.53 -9.35
N THR A 47 8.19 -10.68 -8.55
CA THR A 47 8.83 -11.08 -7.29
C THR A 47 8.01 -10.68 -6.06
N SER A 48 7.09 -9.73 -6.23
CA SER A 48 6.20 -9.27 -5.16
C SER A 48 4.91 -8.69 -5.74
N ILE A 49 3.83 -8.77 -4.99
CA ILE A 49 2.52 -8.22 -5.39
C ILE A 49 1.98 -7.33 -4.28
N TYR A 50 1.59 -6.12 -4.65
CA TYR A 50 0.84 -5.19 -3.82
C TYR A 50 -0.52 -4.89 -4.44
N VAL A 51 -1.58 -4.91 -3.64
CA VAL A 51 -2.93 -4.59 -4.08
C VAL A 51 -3.51 -3.48 -3.22
N SER A 52 -3.86 -2.35 -3.82
CA SER A 52 -4.60 -1.25 -3.18
C SER A 52 -6.08 -1.35 -3.55
N ILE A 53 -6.96 -1.62 -2.59
CA ILE A 53 -8.41 -1.52 -2.74
C ILE A 53 -8.83 -0.13 -2.27
N GLY A 54 -9.17 0.74 -3.21
CA GLY A 54 -9.35 2.16 -3.01
C GLY A 54 -8.03 2.93 -3.11
N GLY A 55 -7.98 4.07 -2.42
CA GLY A 55 -6.77 4.86 -2.19
C GLY A 55 -6.35 5.81 -3.31
N LYS A 56 -7.18 5.95 -4.36
CA LYS A 56 -6.94 7.00 -5.36
C LYS A 56 -6.96 8.39 -4.73
N MET A 57 -6.31 9.34 -5.39
CA MET A 57 -6.44 10.74 -5.03
C MET A 57 -7.86 11.22 -5.33
N ASN A 58 -8.63 11.53 -4.28
CA ASN A 58 -9.88 12.27 -4.39
C ASN A 58 -9.64 13.77 -4.18
N GLU A 59 -8.76 14.12 -3.25
CA GLU A 59 -8.36 15.48 -2.92
C GLU A 59 -6.85 15.52 -2.66
N THR A 60 -6.21 16.66 -2.98
CA THR A 60 -4.76 16.86 -2.76
C THR A 60 -4.42 17.05 -1.28
N THR A 61 -5.40 17.51 -0.49
CA THR A 61 -5.24 17.75 0.94
C THR A 61 -6.46 17.29 1.71
N VAL A 62 -6.27 16.84 2.94
CA VAL A 62 -7.31 16.41 3.88
C VAL A 62 -7.31 17.32 5.09
N GLN A 63 -8.50 17.62 5.61
CA GLN A 63 -8.69 18.24 6.91
C GLN A 63 -9.13 17.17 7.91
N PHE A 64 -8.40 17.10 9.03
CA PHE A 64 -8.58 16.07 10.04
C PHE A 64 -9.57 16.52 11.12
N PRO A 65 -10.63 15.75 11.41
CA PRO A 65 -11.65 16.14 12.38
C PRO A 65 -11.16 16.10 13.83
N ASP A 66 -10.13 15.31 14.12
CA ASP A 66 -9.51 15.13 15.43
C ASP A 66 -8.49 16.23 15.79
N ILE A 67 -8.10 17.08 14.84
CA ILE A 67 -7.25 18.24 15.09
C ILE A 67 -8.11 19.50 15.10
N LYS A 68 -8.03 20.29 16.18
CA LYS A 68 -8.74 21.57 16.31
C LYS A 68 -8.24 22.68 15.37
N SER A 69 -7.33 22.36 14.45
CA SER A 69 -6.77 23.31 13.50
C SER A 69 -7.52 23.24 12.17
N ASN A 70 -7.73 24.39 11.53
CA ASN A 70 -8.18 24.46 10.14
C ASN A 70 -7.05 24.16 9.13
N THR A 71 -5.96 23.55 9.58
CA THR A 71 -4.81 23.20 8.74
C THR A 71 -5.20 22.04 7.81
N LYS A 72 -4.94 22.25 6.51
CA LYS A 72 -5.03 21.21 5.50
C LYS A 72 -3.69 20.49 5.41
N HIS A 73 -3.72 19.16 5.41
CA HIS A 73 -2.54 18.31 5.33
C HIS A 73 -2.53 17.59 3.98
N ARG A 74 -1.35 17.26 3.44
CA ARG A 74 -1.28 16.53 2.16
C ARG A 74 -1.96 15.17 2.30
N SER A 75 -2.71 14.79 1.27
CA SER A 75 -3.25 13.44 1.13
C SER A 75 -2.13 12.43 0.98
N ASN A 76 -2.30 11.24 1.55
CA ASN A 76 -1.37 10.13 1.42
C ASN A 76 -1.73 9.16 0.29
N CYS A 77 -2.59 9.59 -0.65
CA CYS A 77 -3.02 8.80 -1.80
C CYS A 77 -1.88 8.14 -2.59
N LEU A 78 -0.75 8.83 -2.78
CA LEU A 78 0.41 8.23 -3.47
C LEU A 78 0.93 7.01 -2.72
N THR A 79 1.12 7.12 -1.40
CA THR A 79 1.57 6.00 -0.55
C THR A 79 0.49 4.93 -0.35
N GLN A 80 -0.79 5.23 -0.54
CA GLN A 80 -1.85 4.23 -0.59
C GLN A 80 -1.83 3.46 -1.92
N MET A 81 -1.60 4.16 -3.04
CA MET A 81 -1.50 3.52 -4.36
C MET A 81 -0.21 2.71 -4.52
N VAL A 82 0.92 3.26 -4.09
CA VAL A 82 2.26 2.63 -4.12
C VAL A 82 3.04 3.04 -2.87
N PRO A 83 3.07 2.20 -1.83
CA PRO A 83 3.81 2.46 -0.60
C PRO A 83 5.31 2.63 -0.84
N ALA A 84 6.00 3.34 0.05
CA ALA A 84 7.44 3.60 -0.06
C ALA A 84 8.26 2.30 -0.12
N PHE A 85 7.87 1.27 0.63
CA PHE A 85 8.54 -0.03 0.61
C PHE A 85 8.44 -0.78 -0.73
N MET A 86 7.49 -0.43 -1.60
CA MET A 86 7.45 -0.96 -2.98
C MET A 86 8.50 -0.28 -3.87
N GLN A 87 8.92 0.93 -3.52
CA GLN A 87 9.81 1.77 -4.34
C GLN A 87 11.29 1.56 -3.99
N THR A 88 11.60 0.75 -2.97
CA THR A 88 12.96 0.45 -2.52
C THR A 88 13.39 -0.98 -2.84
N GLN A 89 12.69 -1.63 -3.76
CA GLN A 89 13.04 -2.97 -4.22
C GLN A 89 14.35 -2.93 -5.03
N SER A 90 15.08 -4.04 -5.01
CA SER A 90 16.34 -4.15 -5.73
C SER A 90 16.13 -4.13 -7.25
N LEU A 91 17.16 -3.77 -8.02
CA LEU A 91 17.09 -3.75 -9.50
C LEU A 91 16.81 -5.13 -10.14
N ASN A 92 16.91 -6.21 -9.36
CA ASN A 92 16.60 -7.57 -9.81
C ASN A 92 15.16 -7.99 -9.45
N GLU A 93 14.42 -7.14 -8.76
CA GLU A 93 13.03 -7.38 -8.41
C GLU A 93 12.10 -6.79 -9.47
N HIS A 94 10.95 -7.45 -9.60
CA HIS A 94 9.92 -7.14 -10.56
C HIS A 94 8.60 -7.02 -9.78
N PRO A 95 8.33 -5.86 -9.16
CA PRO A 95 7.14 -5.66 -8.36
C PRO A 95 5.91 -5.35 -9.22
N LEU A 96 4.77 -5.92 -8.83
CA LEU A 96 3.45 -5.59 -9.39
C LEU A 96 2.60 -4.84 -8.36
N CYS A 97 2.15 -3.64 -8.69
CA CYS A 97 1.12 -2.91 -7.96
C CYS A 97 -0.20 -2.95 -8.73
N ILE A 98 -1.28 -3.38 -8.09
CA ILE A 98 -2.65 -3.36 -8.65
C ILE A 98 -3.49 -2.39 -7.82
N ILE A 99 -3.93 -1.30 -8.43
CA ILE A 99 -4.72 -0.25 -7.78
C ILE A 99 -6.16 -0.36 -8.30
N LEU A 100 -7.09 -0.61 -7.38
CA LEU A 100 -8.51 -0.84 -7.67
C LEU A 100 -9.32 0.35 -7.17
N ASP A 101 -9.89 1.13 -8.06
CA ASP A 101 -10.77 2.23 -7.66
C ASP A 101 -11.75 2.63 -8.79
N GLN A 102 -12.64 3.56 -8.49
CA GLN A 102 -13.58 4.13 -9.45
C GLN A 102 -12.95 5.31 -10.20
N PHE A 103 -12.28 5.03 -11.32
CA PHE A 103 -11.74 6.03 -12.24
C PHE A 103 -12.77 6.51 -13.29
N ASN A 104 -13.99 6.85 -12.86
CA ASN A 104 -15.08 7.28 -13.77
C ASN A 104 -14.82 8.67 -14.40
N ASN A 105 -13.90 9.43 -13.82
CA ASN A 105 -13.57 10.79 -14.24
C ASN A 105 -12.16 10.78 -14.86
N GLN A 106 -12.09 11.13 -16.15
CA GLN A 106 -10.83 11.16 -16.90
C GLN A 106 -9.78 12.11 -16.28
N VAL A 107 -10.20 13.28 -15.79
CA VAL A 107 -9.30 14.22 -15.11
C VAL A 107 -8.72 13.60 -13.84
N ASN A 108 -9.55 12.88 -13.08
CA ASN A 108 -9.11 12.19 -11.88
C ASN A 108 -8.14 11.05 -12.21
N LEU A 109 -8.40 10.28 -13.26
CA LEU A 109 -7.48 9.24 -13.74
C LEU A 109 -6.12 9.85 -14.14
N GLU A 110 -6.12 10.90 -14.94
CA GLU A 110 -4.89 11.58 -15.39
C GLU A 110 -4.09 12.16 -14.22
N GLN A 111 -4.76 12.73 -13.22
CA GLN A 111 -4.09 13.20 -12.01
C GLN A 111 -3.40 12.08 -11.25
N ASN A 112 -4.05 10.92 -11.08
CA ASN A 112 -3.44 9.76 -10.44
C ASN A 112 -2.25 9.23 -11.27
N ILE A 113 -2.36 9.16 -12.61
CA ILE A 113 -1.23 8.79 -13.48
C ILE A 113 -0.06 9.76 -13.30
N ARG A 114 -0.30 11.07 -13.23
CA ARG A 114 0.76 12.07 -13.00
C ARG A 114 1.46 11.86 -11.66
N LEU A 115 0.72 11.52 -10.61
CA LEU A 115 1.32 11.18 -9.32
C LEU A 115 2.22 9.93 -9.44
N LEU A 116 1.75 8.88 -10.10
CA LEU A 116 2.49 7.63 -10.25
C LEU A 116 3.75 7.80 -11.10
N LYS A 117 3.74 8.71 -12.09
CA LYS A 117 4.93 9.06 -12.88
C LYS A 117 6.05 9.72 -12.07
N SER A 118 5.77 10.18 -10.84
CA SER A 118 6.81 10.72 -9.96
C SER A 118 7.63 9.64 -9.25
N ILE A 119 7.19 8.37 -9.32
CA ILE A 119 7.92 7.23 -8.77
C ILE A 119 9.11 6.92 -9.68
N ASN A 120 10.26 6.63 -9.07
CA ASN A 120 11.51 6.37 -9.75
C ASN A 120 11.87 4.88 -9.68
N ASP A 121 11.11 4.03 -10.38
CA ASP A 121 11.35 2.59 -10.47
C ASP A 121 10.92 2.08 -11.84
N VAL A 122 11.87 1.79 -12.72
CA VAL A 122 11.61 1.28 -14.07
C VAL A 122 11.11 -0.15 -14.11
N ASN A 123 11.38 -0.93 -13.08
CA ASN A 123 11.09 -2.36 -13.04
C ASN A 123 9.70 -2.64 -12.50
N MET A 124 9.03 -1.65 -11.90
CA MET A 124 7.68 -1.80 -11.38
C MET A 124 6.61 -1.69 -12.46
N ASP A 125 5.66 -2.62 -12.43
CA ASP A 125 4.40 -2.52 -13.16
C ASP A 125 3.28 -2.03 -12.24
N ILE A 126 2.55 -1.02 -12.70
CA ILE A 126 1.44 -0.43 -11.98
C ILE A 126 0.17 -0.57 -12.82
N CYS A 127 -0.73 -1.45 -12.41
CA CYS A 127 -2.05 -1.62 -13.02
C CYS A 127 -3.08 -0.73 -12.31
N LEU A 128 -3.51 0.36 -12.95
CA LEU A 128 -4.69 1.14 -12.58
C LEU A 128 -5.94 0.46 -13.14
N PHE A 129 -6.70 -0.20 -12.29
CA PHE A 129 -7.89 -0.95 -12.70
C PHE A 129 -9.17 -0.26 -12.23
N HIS A 130 -9.94 0.25 -13.19
CA HIS A 130 -11.29 0.74 -12.94
C HIS A 130 -12.18 -0.43 -12.55
N TYR A 131 -12.47 -0.55 -11.25
CA TYR A 131 -13.18 -1.71 -10.74
C TYR A 131 -14.11 -1.35 -9.58
N TYR A 132 -15.40 -1.64 -9.77
CA TYR A 132 -16.38 -1.55 -8.70
C TYR A 132 -16.42 -2.88 -7.92
N CYS A 133 -15.97 -2.86 -6.66
CA CYS A 133 -15.95 -4.02 -5.80
C CYS A 133 -17.33 -4.31 -5.19
N ASN A 134 -18.13 -5.13 -5.88
CA ASN A 134 -19.22 -5.87 -5.22
C ASN A 134 -18.73 -7.25 -4.76
N ARG A 135 -19.53 -7.95 -3.95
CA ARG A 135 -19.15 -9.23 -3.34
C ARG A 135 -18.69 -10.29 -4.34
N GLN A 136 -19.40 -10.47 -5.46
CA GLN A 136 -19.04 -11.46 -6.49
C GLN A 136 -17.74 -11.06 -7.21
N LYS A 137 -17.69 -9.83 -7.72
CA LYS A 137 -16.52 -9.27 -8.41
C LYS A 137 -15.25 -9.34 -7.55
N LEU A 138 -15.38 -9.03 -6.25
CA LEU A 138 -14.28 -9.10 -5.30
C LEU A 138 -13.82 -10.55 -5.04
N THR A 139 -14.76 -11.51 -5.01
CA THR A 139 -14.43 -12.95 -4.90
C THR A 139 -13.64 -13.43 -6.13
N ASP A 140 -14.08 -13.03 -7.33
CA ASP A 140 -13.42 -13.40 -8.59
C ASP A 140 -12.02 -12.79 -8.70
N LEU A 141 -11.90 -11.51 -8.33
CA LEU A 141 -10.64 -10.81 -8.24
C LEU A 141 -9.69 -11.51 -7.25
N MET A 142 -10.17 -11.86 -6.05
CA MET A 142 -9.30 -12.48 -5.05
C MET A 142 -8.86 -13.87 -5.44
N SER A 143 -9.74 -14.65 -6.06
CA SER A 143 -9.37 -15.93 -6.67
C SER A 143 -8.27 -15.75 -7.71
N TYR A 144 -8.34 -14.70 -8.52
CA TYR A 144 -7.29 -14.37 -9.48
C TYR A 144 -5.96 -13.97 -8.81
N ILE A 145 -5.97 -13.04 -7.85
CA ILE A 145 -4.75 -12.60 -7.15
C ILE A 145 -4.04 -13.76 -6.45
N ILE A 146 -4.80 -14.65 -5.79
CA ILE A 146 -4.25 -15.84 -5.12
C ILE A 146 -3.58 -16.77 -6.13
N ASN A 147 -4.21 -17.00 -7.28
CA ASN A 147 -3.63 -17.85 -8.34
C ASN A 147 -2.42 -17.18 -8.99
N LEU A 148 -2.47 -15.87 -9.21
CA LEU A 148 -1.34 -15.09 -9.71
C LEU A 148 -0.14 -15.24 -8.78
N ALA A 149 -0.31 -14.97 -7.49
CA ALA A 149 0.75 -15.12 -6.49
C ALA A 149 1.33 -16.54 -6.47
N LYS A 150 0.50 -17.59 -6.59
CA LYS A 150 0.98 -18.98 -6.68
C LYS A 150 1.78 -19.25 -7.96
N ASN A 151 1.30 -18.79 -9.11
CA ASN A 151 1.95 -19.01 -10.40
C ASN A 151 3.34 -18.35 -10.44
N HIS A 152 3.44 -17.15 -9.86
CA HIS A 152 4.69 -16.41 -9.71
C HIS A 152 5.53 -16.85 -8.50
N SER A 153 5.11 -17.87 -7.75
CA SER A 153 5.80 -18.36 -6.54
C SER A 153 6.07 -17.27 -5.49
N ILE A 154 5.17 -16.31 -5.34
CA ILE A 154 5.28 -15.20 -4.39
C ILE A 154 5.13 -15.73 -2.95
N PRO A 155 6.11 -15.56 -2.06
CA PRO A 155 5.93 -15.93 -0.66
C PRO A 155 4.94 -14.98 0.04
N PRO A 156 4.25 -15.41 1.12
CA PRO A 156 3.29 -14.54 1.83
C PRO A 156 3.88 -13.20 2.32
N GLN A 157 5.17 -13.18 2.66
CA GLN A 157 5.89 -11.97 3.07
C GLN A 157 6.07 -10.96 1.92
N LYS A 158 5.90 -11.41 0.67
CA LYS A 158 5.95 -10.58 -0.53
C LYS A 158 4.60 -10.35 -1.21
N LEU A 159 3.50 -10.65 -0.51
CA LEU A 159 2.14 -10.29 -0.92
C LEU A 159 1.49 -9.41 0.15
N MET A 160 0.98 -8.25 -0.27
CA MET A 160 0.22 -7.36 0.60
C MET A 160 -1.03 -6.82 -0.11
N ILE A 161 -2.19 -7.04 0.49
CA ILE A 161 -3.49 -6.55 0.01
C ILE A 161 -4.00 -5.56 1.05
N CYS A 162 -4.17 -4.30 0.66
CA CYS A 162 -4.57 -3.22 1.55
C CYS A 162 -5.95 -2.69 1.18
N ASN A 163 -6.82 -2.56 2.18
CA ASN A 163 -8.11 -1.86 2.05
C ASN A 163 -8.01 -0.43 2.58
N PHE A 164 -8.22 0.53 1.68
CA PHE A 164 -8.26 1.97 1.98
C PHE A 164 -9.66 2.56 1.86
N VAL A 165 -10.69 1.74 1.61
CA VAL A 165 -12.07 2.20 1.55
C VAL A 165 -12.55 2.55 2.95
N LYS A 166 -12.43 3.83 3.29
CA LYS A 166 -12.95 4.49 4.50
C LYS A 166 -13.54 5.82 4.13
N PHE A 167 -14.62 6.23 4.80
CA PHE A 167 -15.30 7.48 4.51
C PHE A 167 -15.12 8.50 5.63
N LEU A 168 -14.86 9.75 5.26
CA LEU A 168 -14.71 10.85 6.21
C LEU A 168 -16.11 11.30 6.67
N GLY A 169 -16.33 11.36 7.98
CA GLY A 169 -17.61 11.80 8.56
C GLY A 169 -18.56 10.64 8.85
N CYS A 170 -19.83 10.77 8.44
CA CYS A 170 -20.87 9.77 8.66
C CYS A 170 -21.18 9.04 7.35
N PRO A 171 -20.74 7.78 7.16
CA PRO A 171 -20.98 7.06 5.92
C PRO A 171 -22.46 6.81 5.68
N ASN A 172 -22.90 6.91 4.44
CA ASN A 172 -24.23 6.48 4.03
C ASN A 172 -24.35 4.94 4.02
N MET A 173 -25.54 4.41 3.72
CA MET A 173 -25.78 2.95 3.75
C MET A 173 -24.90 2.17 2.77
N LEU A 174 -24.63 2.70 1.57
CA LEU A 174 -23.80 2.03 0.56
C LEU A 174 -22.32 2.06 0.96
N GLU A 175 -21.88 3.17 1.53
CA GLU A 175 -20.53 3.35 2.08
C GLU A 175 -20.29 2.40 3.25
N THR A 176 -21.21 2.35 4.20
CA THR A 176 -21.19 1.41 5.34
C THR A 176 -21.16 -0.04 4.87
N ALA A 177 -22.00 -0.38 3.88
CA ALA A 177 -22.00 -1.71 3.30
C ALA A 177 -20.66 -2.04 2.64
N SER A 178 -19.98 -1.07 2.02
CA SER A 178 -18.67 -1.28 1.40
C SER A 178 -17.58 -1.50 2.44
N GLU A 179 -17.56 -0.69 3.51
CA GLU A 179 -16.63 -0.84 4.64
C GLU A 179 -16.74 -2.20 5.33
N GLN A 180 -17.92 -2.82 5.33
CA GLN A 180 -18.14 -4.15 5.90
C GLN A 180 -17.86 -5.28 4.91
N ASN A 181 -18.35 -5.17 3.68
CA ASN A 181 -18.28 -6.25 2.69
C ASN A 181 -16.86 -6.51 2.21
N ILE A 182 -16.06 -5.45 1.99
CA ILE A 182 -14.71 -5.62 1.43
C ILE A 182 -13.84 -6.47 2.38
N PRO A 183 -13.70 -6.12 3.67
CA PRO A 183 -12.87 -6.92 4.57
C PRO A 183 -13.36 -8.34 4.77
N GLU A 184 -14.68 -8.55 4.89
CA GLU A 184 -15.26 -9.88 5.08
C GLU A 184 -14.95 -10.81 3.89
N VAL A 185 -15.18 -10.34 2.67
CA VAL A 185 -15.00 -11.14 1.45
C VAL A 185 -13.54 -11.45 1.21
N VAL A 186 -12.67 -10.44 1.28
CA VAL A 186 -11.22 -10.61 1.06
C VAL A 186 -10.66 -11.60 2.07
N GLN A 187 -10.94 -11.42 3.36
CA GLN A 187 -10.40 -12.30 4.39
C GLN A 187 -10.95 -13.73 4.26
N LYS A 188 -12.23 -13.90 3.89
CA LYS A 188 -12.83 -15.22 3.64
C LYS A 188 -12.13 -15.95 2.50
N CYS A 189 -11.77 -15.26 1.41
CA CYS A 189 -11.04 -15.82 0.28
C CYS A 189 -9.59 -16.21 0.65
N LEU A 190 -8.93 -15.44 1.51
CA LEU A 190 -7.52 -15.66 1.88
C LEU A 190 -7.34 -16.72 2.98
N ASN A 191 -8.31 -16.87 3.88
CA ASN A 191 -8.27 -17.84 4.99
C ASN A 191 -7.85 -19.27 4.63
N PRO A 192 -8.33 -19.90 3.54
CA PRO A 192 -7.95 -21.27 3.17
C PRO A 192 -6.58 -21.35 2.47
N THR A 193 -5.79 -20.27 2.43
CA THR A 193 -4.55 -20.19 1.65
C THR A 193 -3.35 -19.82 2.53
N PRO A 194 -2.11 -20.02 2.04
CA PRO A 194 -0.91 -19.52 2.72
C PRO A 194 -0.90 -18.00 2.93
N TYR A 195 -1.71 -17.25 2.17
CA TYR A 195 -1.81 -15.79 2.21
C TYR A 195 -2.84 -15.28 3.22
N SER A 196 -3.28 -16.12 4.17
CA SER A 196 -4.34 -15.75 5.12
C SER A 196 -4.01 -14.53 6.00
N GLU A 197 -2.74 -14.18 6.15
CA GLU A 197 -2.28 -12.98 6.88
C GLU A 197 -1.84 -11.83 5.96
N CYS A 198 -2.10 -11.89 4.66
CA CYS A 198 -1.65 -10.86 3.70
C CYS A 198 -2.64 -9.70 3.53
N PHE A 199 -3.75 -9.67 4.29
CA PHE A 199 -4.76 -8.62 4.20
C PHE A 199 -4.65 -7.60 5.34
N TYR A 200 -4.61 -6.35 4.95
CA TYR A 200 -4.37 -5.20 5.81
C TYR A 200 -5.46 -4.17 5.62
N GLU A 201 -5.77 -3.48 6.71
CA GLU A 201 -6.77 -2.42 6.72
C GLU A 201 -6.14 -1.12 7.20
N TRP A 202 -6.57 -0.04 6.58
CA TRP A 202 -6.15 1.31 6.90
C TRP A 202 -6.84 1.84 8.16
N PHE A 203 -6.10 2.56 9.01
CA PHE A 203 -6.66 3.19 10.21
C PHE A 203 -7.65 4.34 9.91
N GLY A 204 -7.73 4.78 8.65
CA GLY A 204 -8.66 5.80 8.22
C GLY A 204 -8.17 7.22 8.52
N TYR A 205 -9.12 8.15 8.59
CA TYR A 205 -8.88 9.59 8.80
C TYR A 205 -8.53 9.95 10.25
N ARG A 206 -7.59 9.22 10.85
CA ARG A 206 -7.00 9.51 12.16
C ARG A 206 -5.64 10.12 11.94
N PHE A 207 -5.43 11.35 12.40
CA PHE A 207 -4.27 12.13 11.96
C PHE A 207 -2.92 11.42 12.19
N TYR A 208 -2.68 10.93 13.40
CA TYR A 208 -1.40 10.29 13.74
C TYR A 208 -1.25 8.87 13.18
N LEU A 209 -2.36 8.23 12.80
CA LEU A 209 -2.37 6.89 12.21
C LEU A 209 -2.63 6.92 10.69
N TYR A 210 -2.62 8.11 10.08
CA TYR A 210 -3.08 8.30 8.71
C TYR A 210 -2.25 7.51 7.70
N ASN A 211 -0.96 7.31 7.92
CA ASN A 211 -0.10 6.52 7.03
C ASN A 211 0.02 5.05 7.44
N PHE A 212 -0.74 4.60 8.44
CA PHE A 212 -0.57 3.28 9.02
C PHE A 212 -1.65 2.32 8.55
N ILE A 213 -1.26 1.07 8.37
CA ILE A 213 -2.14 -0.07 8.13
C ILE A 213 -1.90 -1.13 9.19
N TYR A 214 -2.88 -1.99 9.42
CA TYR A 214 -2.78 -3.09 10.38
C TYR A 214 -3.31 -4.39 9.78
N ASN A 215 -2.79 -5.52 10.26
CA ASN A 215 -3.23 -6.84 9.81
C ASN A 215 -4.71 -7.12 10.19
N TYR A 216 -5.58 -7.26 9.20
CA TYR A 216 -7.01 -7.40 9.43
C TYR A 216 -7.39 -8.71 10.13
N LYS A 217 -6.75 -9.83 9.75
CA LYS A 217 -7.02 -11.14 10.37
C LYS A 217 -6.75 -11.12 11.87
N LYS A 218 -5.66 -10.47 12.28
CA LYS A 218 -5.25 -10.44 13.70
C LYS A 218 -6.06 -9.43 14.51
N TYR A 219 -6.37 -8.26 13.94
CA TYR A 219 -6.90 -7.14 14.73
C TYR A 219 -8.19 -6.53 14.19
N GLY A 220 -8.48 -6.64 12.89
CA GLY A 220 -9.67 -6.03 12.29
C GLY A 220 -10.98 -6.67 12.72
N GLN A 221 -11.04 -8.00 12.76
CA GLN A 221 -12.25 -8.73 13.20
C GLN A 221 -12.66 -8.41 14.65
N ASN A 222 -11.70 -8.03 15.48
CA ASN A 222 -11.89 -7.69 16.89
C ASN A 222 -11.42 -6.26 17.20
N TYR A 223 -11.53 -5.33 16.24
CA TYR A 223 -10.96 -3.99 16.33
C TYR A 223 -11.34 -3.25 17.63
N PHE A 224 -12.60 -3.41 18.09
CA PHE A 224 -13.08 -2.83 19.33
C PHE A 224 -12.38 -3.36 20.59
N MET A 225 -11.94 -4.62 20.60
CA MET A 225 -11.20 -5.20 21.74
C MET A 225 -9.80 -4.61 21.86
N TYR A 226 -9.20 -4.18 20.75
CA TYR A 226 -7.88 -3.58 20.71
C TYR A 226 -7.90 -2.04 20.79
N ARG A 227 -9.06 -1.44 21.09
CA ARG A 227 -9.24 0.02 21.11
C ARG A 227 -8.20 0.73 21.98
N ASP A 228 -7.90 0.19 23.16
CA ASP A 228 -6.96 0.82 24.09
C ASP A 228 -5.52 0.67 23.61
N THR A 229 -5.13 -0.49 23.06
CA THR A 229 -3.83 -0.69 22.39
C THR A 229 -3.64 0.26 21.21
N ILE A 230 -4.70 0.51 20.44
CA ILE A 230 -4.65 1.44 19.31
C ILE A 230 -4.52 2.89 19.79
N LYS A 231 -5.22 3.28 20.87
CA LYS A 231 -5.05 4.61 21.48
C LYS A 231 -3.65 4.78 22.05
N GLU A 232 -3.09 3.73 22.64
CA GLU A 232 -1.71 3.74 23.13
C GLU A 232 -0.72 3.92 21.98
N LEU A 233 -0.89 3.21 20.86
CA LEU A 233 -0.11 3.43 19.64
C LEU A 233 -0.21 4.89 19.20
N GLU A 234 -1.42 5.43 19.04
CA GLU A 234 -1.65 6.81 18.60
C GLU A 234 -0.99 7.84 19.53
N SER A 235 -1.09 7.64 20.85
CA SER A 235 -0.43 8.47 21.86
C SER A 235 1.08 8.41 21.76
N ASN A 236 1.66 7.23 21.51
CA ASN A 236 3.08 7.08 21.29
C ASN A 236 3.53 7.80 20.02
N ILE A 237 2.82 7.62 18.89
CA ILE A 237 3.14 8.34 17.64
C ILE A 237 3.07 9.85 17.84
N LEU A 238 2.04 10.37 18.51
CA LEU A 238 1.93 11.79 18.87
C LEU A 238 3.15 12.29 19.65
N LYS A 239 3.59 11.56 20.68
CA LYS A 239 4.77 11.95 21.47
C LYS A 239 6.03 12.00 20.60
N ARG A 240 6.16 11.09 19.62
CA ARG A 240 7.30 11.06 18.68
C ARG A 240 7.29 12.23 17.70
N TYR A 241 6.11 12.73 17.32
CA TYR A 241 6.01 13.98 16.56
C TYR A 241 6.53 15.19 17.36
N ALA A 242 6.33 15.19 18.68
CA ALA A 242 6.82 16.24 19.57
C ALA A 242 8.32 16.06 19.92
N ASP A 243 8.79 14.82 20.03
CA ASP A 243 10.17 14.46 20.34
C ASP A 243 10.64 13.27 19.47
N PRO A 244 11.27 13.52 18.32
CA PRO A 244 11.76 12.46 17.42
C PRO A 244 12.85 11.57 18.03
N CYS A 245 13.52 12.04 19.09
CA CYS A 245 14.56 11.30 19.80
C CYS A 245 13.99 10.42 20.93
N MET A 246 12.68 10.45 21.16
CA MET A 246 12.03 9.64 22.17
C MET A 246 12.28 8.15 21.93
N VAL A 247 12.72 7.47 23.00
CA VAL A 247 12.76 6.01 23.08
C VAL A 247 11.51 5.53 23.83
N THR A 248 10.68 4.74 23.16
CA THR A 248 9.53 4.08 23.80
C THR A 248 10.01 2.77 24.43
N ILE A 249 9.50 2.43 25.62
CA ILE A 249 9.73 1.13 26.25
C ILE A 249 8.40 0.39 26.27
N ILE A 250 8.32 -0.77 25.62
CA ILE A 250 7.16 -1.65 25.66
C ILE A 250 7.48 -2.85 26.56
N GLN A 251 6.71 -2.97 27.64
CA GLN A 251 6.80 -4.09 28.59
C GLN A 251 5.63 -5.06 28.47
N ASP A 252 4.59 -4.69 27.74
CA ASP A 252 3.39 -5.50 27.53
C ASP A 252 3.48 -6.34 26.24
N ASN A 253 3.23 -7.64 26.38
CA ASN A 253 3.29 -8.59 25.27
C ASN A 253 2.19 -8.33 24.23
N ILE A 254 1.01 -7.87 24.66
CA ILE A 254 -0.12 -7.63 23.74
C ILE A 254 0.22 -6.46 22.81
N THR A 255 0.72 -5.36 23.37
CA THR A 255 1.14 -4.16 22.65
C THR A 255 2.33 -4.46 21.75
N SER A 256 3.33 -5.20 22.25
CA SER A 256 4.49 -5.64 21.46
C SER A 256 4.07 -6.42 20.21
N LYS A 257 3.17 -7.40 20.37
CA LYS A 257 2.62 -8.19 19.25
C LYS A 257 1.75 -7.37 18.31
N PHE A 258 1.00 -6.41 18.82
CA PHE A 258 0.20 -5.51 17.99
C PHE A 258 1.09 -4.70 17.05
N TRP A 259 2.18 -4.13 17.56
CA TRP A 259 3.10 -3.30 16.77
C TRP A 259 3.88 -4.10 15.71
N ASP A 260 4.09 -5.41 15.92
CA ASP A 260 4.63 -6.32 14.90
C ASP A 260 3.73 -6.47 13.67
N ASN A 261 2.47 -6.03 13.75
CA ASN A 261 1.46 -6.19 12.71
C ASN A 261 0.86 -4.85 12.25
N VAL A 262 1.54 -3.76 12.59
CA VAL A 262 1.26 -2.40 12.10
C VAL A 262 2.40 -2.00 11.19
N PHE A 263 2.08 -1.37 10.06
CA PHE A 263 3.06 -0.97 9.05
C PHE A 263 2.81 0.48 8.66
N ASP A 264 3.89 1.23 8.43
CA ASP A 264 3.84 2.60 7.92
C ASP A 264 4.09 2.57 6.40
N LEU A 265 3.14 3.08 5.62
CA LEU A 265 3.22 3.12 4.16
C LEU A 265 4.32 4.06 3.65
N SER A 266 4.81 4.97 4.49
CA SER A 266 5.87 5.93 4.15
C SER A 266 7.27 5.42 4.46
N ASN A 267 7.40 4.31 5.18
CA ASN A 267 8.70 3.72 5.49
C ASN A 267 9.19 2.85 4.32
N PRO A 268 10.46 2.99 3.91
CA PRO A 268 11.08 2.07 2.97
C PRO A 268 11.30 0.69 3.61
N SER A 269 11.50 -0.33 2.78
CA SER A 269 11.98 -1.64 3.23
C SER A 269 13.40 -1.85 2.70
N ASN A 270 14.33 -2.16 3.60
CA ASN A 270 15.70 -2.56 3.25
C ASN A 270 15.87 -4.09 3.25
N ASP A 271 14.82 -4.85 3.59
CA ASP A 271 14.87 -6.30 3.69
C ASP A 271 14.28 -6.92 2.41
N SER A 272 15.14 -7.46 1.54
CA SER A 272 14.72 -8.10 0.29
C SER A 272 13.94 -9.40 0.48
N SER A 273 13.78 -9.90 1.71
CA SER A 273 12.99 -11.11 1.99
C SER A 273 11.49 -10.81 2.21
N LYS A 274 11.12 -9.55 2.47
CA LYS A 274 9.75 -9.14 2.77
C LYS A 274 9.41 -7.79 2.13
N LEU A 275 8.13 -7.58 1.85
CA LEU A 275 7.68 -6.32 1.26
C LEU A 275 7.86 -5.14 2.21
N ALA A 276 7.51 -5.29 3.49
CA ALA A 276 7.51 -4.21 4.45
C ALA A 276 8.06 -4.65 5.80
N VAL A 277 8.66 -3.70 6.51
CA VAL A 277 9.14 -3.84 7.89
C VAL A 277 8.02 -3.38 8.83
N SER A 278 7.76 -4.15 9.89
CA SER A 278 6.75 -3.76 10.88
C SER A 278 7.18 -2.48 11.60
N LEU A 279 6.22 -1.74 12.15
CA LEU A 279 6.51 -0.53 12.93
C LEU A 279 7.44 -0.84 14.11
N LYS A 280 7.21 -1.98 14.78
CA LYS A 280 8.09 -2.40 15.88
C LYS A 280 9.51 -2.64 15.40
N GLU A 281 9.70 -3.44 14.36
CA GLU A 281 11.03 -3.75 13.84
C GLU A 281 11.75 -2.47 13.38
N PHE A 282 11.06 -1.62 12.63
CA PHE A 282 11.60 -0.33 12.19
C PHE A 282 12.07 0.53 13.38
N LEU A 283 11.26 0.65 14.44
CA LEU A 283 11.63 1.47 15.60
C LEU A 283 12.75 0.82 16.44
N VAL A 284 12.82 -0.51 16.52
CA VAL A 284 13.92 -1.21 17.20
C VAL A 284 15.23 -0.96 16.47
N ASP A 285 15.25 -1.13 15.15
CA ASP A 285 16.45 -0.96 14.32
C ASP A 285 16.98 0.48 14.35
N ASN A 286 16.10 1.46 14.56
CA ASN A 286 16.46 2.87 14.71
C ASN A 286 16.78 3.27 16.16
N GLY A 287 16.84 2.33 17.12
CA GLY A 287 17.12 2.62 18.53
C GLY A 287 16.02 3.44 19.22
N GLN A 288 14.83 3.44 18.65
CA GLN A 288 13.68 4.26 19.02
C GLN A 288 12.64 3.50 19.85
N LEU A 289 12.77 2.18 19.95
CA LEU A 289 11.92 1.29 20.73
C LEU A 289 12.77 0.23 21.43
N VAL A 290 12.51 0.02 22.72
CA VAL A 290 13.07 -1.08 23.51
C VAL A 290 11.92 -1.98 23.98
N VAL A 291 12.04 -3.28 23.74
CA VAL A 291 11.04 -4.27 24.14
C VAL A 291 11.63 -5.12 25.26
N THR A 292 11.00 -5.12 26.44
CA THR A 292 11.49 -5.83 27.65
C THR A 292 10.50 -6.88 28.14
N VAL A 293 9.79 -7.52 27.21
CA VAL A 293 8.70 -8.49 27.48
C VAL A 293 9.25 -9.83 27.93
#